data_AF-M2ANN8-F1
#
_entry.id   AF-M2ANN8-F1
#
_cell.length_a   1.000
_cell.length_b   1.000
_cell.length_c   1.000
_cell.angle_alpha   90.00
_cell.angle_beta   90.00
_cell.angle_gamma   90.00
#
_symmetry.space_group_name_H-M   'P 1'
#
loop_
_entity.id
_entity.type
_entity.pdbx_description
1 polymer ?
#
loop_
_entity_poly.entity_id
_entity_poly.type
_entity_poly.pdbx_seq_one_letter_code
_entity_poly.pdbx_strand_id
1 'polypeptide(L)'
;MSNGDRNITWLPPLFTNAGGADVVVGVDAGYDWVTQYHTVVSLSGDGLPPSMLPLVQPGYGGDYPTARDLITSRLETAGLPSSLVDTFPFFAVVDLAFRSSGFWAINAAAWLPHFDFDESFANVLLQFTLNKQHSQSDRHLVAQHLHKWETDRGITLLRP
;
A
#
# COMPACT_ATOMS: atom_id res chain seq x y z
N MET A 1 1.88 -22.91 -21.50
CA MET A 1 1.17 -21.66 -21.83
C MET A 1 2.23 -20.60 -22.01
N SER A 2 2.36 -20.04 -23.20
CA SER A 2 3.35 -19.00 -23.49
C SER A 2 3.00 -17.76 -22.66
N ASN A 3 3.89 -17.35 -21.76
CA ASN A 3 3.90 -15.98 -21.25
C ASN A 3 4.13 -15.11 -22.48
N GLY A 4 3.04 -14.62 -23.10
CA GLY A 4 3.16 -13.61 -24.15
C GLY A 4 4.01 -12.49 -23.58
N ASP A 5 5.05 -12.08 -24.31
CA ASP A 5 6.01 -11.08 -23.88
C ASP A 5 5.25 -9.81 -23.47
N ARG A 6 4.96 -9.68 -22.17
CA ARG A 6 4.43 -8.45 -21.62
C ARG A 6 5.52 -7.42 -21.82
N ASN A 7 5.27 -6.45 -22.68
CA ASN A 7 6.17 -5.32 -22.83
C ASN A 7 6.04 -4.47 -21.56
N ILE A 8 6.96 -4.69 -20.62
CA ILE A 8 6.99 -4.04 -19.31
C ILE A 8 8.11 -3.01 -19.32
N THR A 9 7.77 -1.77 -19.00
CA THR A 9 8.75 -0.74 -18.66
C THR A 9 9.02 -0.82 -17.16
N TRP A 10 10.17 -1.38 -16.79
CA TRP A 10 10.62 -1.48 -15.41
C TRP A 10 11.13 -0.12 -14.92
N LEU A 11 10.70 0.27 -13.73
CA LEU A 11 11.23 1.45 -13.06
C LEU A 11 12.58 1.12 -12.40
N PRO A 12 13.45 2.13 -12.16
CA PRO A 12 14.57 1.93 -11.26
C PRO A 12 14.09 1.47 -9.87
N PRO A 13 14.94 0.77 -9.09
CA PRO A 13 14.56 0.27 -7.77
C PRO A 13 13.88 1.33 -6.89
N LEU A 14 12.75 0.96 -6.29
CA LEU A 14 12.10 1.80 -5.28
C LEU A 14 12.98 1.86 -4.03
N PHE A 15 13.44 0.69 -3.58
CA PHE A 15 14.35 0.53 -2.46
C PHE A 15 15.01 -0.85 -2.48
N THR A 16 16.14 -0.97 -1.78
CA THR A 16 16.81 -2.25 -1.50
C THR A 16 16.39 -2.72 -0.11
N ASN A 17 15.81 -3.92 -0.02
CA ASN A 17 15.38 -4.46 1.27
C ASN A 17 16.58 -4.87 2.17
N ALA A 18 16.31 -5.21 3.43
CA ALA A 18 17.36 -5.60 4.39
C ALA A 18 18.16 -6.85 3.98
N GLY A 19 17.67 -7.65 3.03
CA GLY A 19 18.38 -8.77 2.43
C GLY A 19 19.24 -8.42 1.21
N GLY A 20 19.31 -7.14 0.83
CA GLY A 20 20.09 -6.66 -0.32
C GLY A 20 19.40 -6.83 -1.67
N ALA A 21 18.10 -7.19 -1.70
CA ALA A 21 17.35 -7.34 -2.92
C ALA A 21 16.55 -6.08 -3.25
N ASP A 22 16.64 -5.65 -4.51
CA ASP A 22 15.91 -4.49 -5.01
C ASP A 22 14.44 -4.81 -5.22
N VAL A 23 13.58 -3.95 -4.67
CA VAL A 23 12.15 -3.95 -4.96
C VAL A 23 11.92 -3.06 -6.17
N VAL A 24 11.56 -3.72 -7.27
CA VAL A 24 11.27 -3.07 -8.55
C VAL A 24 9.79 -3.21 -8.88
N VAL A 25 9.23 -2.14 -9.42
CA VAL A 25 7.91 -2.14 -10.02
C VAL A 25 8.04 -1.78 -11.50
N GLY A 26 7.08 -2.22 -12.29
CA GLY A 26 7.00 -1.91 -13.71
C GLY A 26 5.58 -1.57 -14.10
N VAL A 27 5.45 -1.00 -15.28
CA VAL A 27 4.17 -0.70 -15.91
C VAL A 27 4.13 -1.48 -17.22
N ASP A 28 3.11 -2.30 -17.42
CA ASP A 28 2.92 -3.00 -18.68
C ASP A 28 2.26 -2.12 -19.76
N ALA A 29 2.17 -2.62 -20.99
CA ALA A 29 1.60 -1.88 -22.11
C ALA A 29 0.11 -1.48 -21.92
N GLY A 30 -0.61 -2.12 -20.99
CA GLY A 30 -1.98 -1.76 -20.62
C GLY A 30 -2.05 -0.73 -19.50
N TYR A 31 -0.90 -0.23 -19.03
CA TYR A 31 -0.76 0.57 -17.81
C TYR A 31 -1.09 -0.17 -16.51
N ASP A 32 -1.05 -1.51 -16.54
CA ASP A 32 -1.14 -2.30 -15.32
C ASP A 32 0.19 -2.30 -14.58
N TRP A 33 0.11 -2.07 -13.26
CA TRP A 33 1.25 -2.11 -12.38
C TRP A 33 1.67 -3.55 -12.09
N VAL A 34 2.96 -3.81 -12.14
CA VAL A 34 3.56 -5.12 -11.82
C VAL A 34 4.76 -4.96 -10.88
N THR A 35 5.13 -6.03 -10.18
CA THR A 35 6.42 -6.13 -9.47
C THR A 35 7.12 -7.43 -9.81
N GLN A 36 8.44 -7.45 -9.63
CA GLN A 36 9.26 -8.63 -9.77
C GLN A 36 9.75 -9.08 -8.39
N TYR A 37 9.33 -10.27 -7.98
CA TYR A 37 9.86 -10.94 -6.77
C TYR A 37 10.56 -12.25 -7.16
N HIS A 38 9.79 -13.25 -7.58
CA HIS A 38 10.29 -14.48 -8.23
C HIS A 38 9.76 -14.64 -9.66
N THR A 39 8.54 -14.18 -9.86
CA THR A 39 7.88 -14.01 -11.15
C THR A 39 7.31 -12.60 -11.23
N VAL A 40 6.88 -12.20 -12.43
CA VAL A 40 6.11 -10.98 -12.60
C VAL A 40 4.74 -11.18 -11.95
N VAL A 41 4.39 -10.32 -11.01
CA VAL A 41 3.10 -10.34 -10.30
C VAL A 41 2.39 -9.02 -10.60
N SER A 42 1.10 -9.09 -10.95
CA SER A 42 0.26 -7.90 -11.08
C SER A 42 -0.05 -7.33 -9.71
N LEU A 43 0.05 -6.00 -9.60
CA LEU A 43 -0.33 -5.24 -8.41
C LEU A 43 -1.82 -4.84 -8.43
N SER A 44 -2.53 -5.09 -9.54
CA SER A 44 -3.96 -4.86 -9.72
C SER A 44 -4.84 -6.07 -9.35
N GLY A 45 -4.26 -7.22 -8.96
CA GLY A 45 -4.98 -8.45 -8.57
C GLY A 45 -5.21 -8.63 -7.05
N ASP A 46 -5.69 -9.82 -6.65
CA ASP A 46 -6.18 -10.21 -5.30
C ASP A 46 -5.14 -10.20 -4.15
N GLY A 47 -4.05 -9.46 -4.28
CA GLY A 47 -3.11 -9.26 -3.18
C GLY A 47 -1.74 -8.81 -3.65
N LEU A 48 -1.26 -7.72 -3.04
CA LEU A 48 0.13 -7.30 -3.19
C LEU A 48 1.08 -8.27 -2.49
N PRO A 49 2.28 -8.52 -3.04
CA PRO A 49 3.27 -9.33 -2.35
C PRO A 49 3.81 -8.61 -1.10
N PRO A 50 4.23 -9.35 -0.06
CA PRO A 50 4.82 -8.78 1.16
C PRO A 50 6.05 -7.89 0.93
N SER A 51 6.73 -8.05 -0.21
CA SER A 51 7.85 -7.18 -0.61
C SER A 51 7.48 -5.71 -0.77
N MET A 52 6.19 -5.38 -0.87
CA MET A 52 5.68 -4.01 -0.97
C MET A 52 5.52 -3.32 0.41
N LEU A 53 5.52 -4.08 1.51
CA LEU A 53 5.32 -3.55 2.86
C LEU A 53 6.32 -2.47 3.28
N PRO A 54 7.62 -2.52 2.90
CA PRO A 54 8.55 -1.46 3.25
C PRO A 54 8.19 -0.09 2.66
N LEU A 55 7.27 -0.02 1.68
CA LEU A 55 6.84 1.28 1.14
C LEU A 55 6.20 2.18 2.22
N VAL A 56 5.55 1.61 3.25
CA VAL A 56 4.99 2.42 4.36
C VAL A 56 6.02 2.69 5.47
N GLN A 57 7.22 2.13 5.38
CA GLN A 57 8.21 2.19 6.46
C GLN A 57 9.10 3.44 6.35
N PRO A 58 9.37 4.16 7.45
CA PRO A 58 10.36 5.25 7.48
C PRO A 58 11.74 4.79 6.98
N GLY A 59 12.38 5.63 6.17
CA GLY A 59 13.66 5.34 5.52
C GLY A 59 13.55 4.62 4.18
N TYR A 60 12.36 4.12 3.83
CA TYR A 60 12.03 3.59 2.51
C TYR A 60 11.03 4.52 1.82
N GLY A 61 9.72 4.22 1.83
CA GLY A 61 8.70 5.16 1.34
C GLY A 61 8.14 6.08 2.44
N GLY A 62 8.09 5.64 3.69
CA GLY A 62 7.70 6.47 4.83
C GLY A 62 6.25 6.96 4.76
N ASP A 63 6.07 8.28 4.76
CA ASP A 63 4.75 8.89 4.62
C ASP A 63 4.22 8.86 3.17
N TYR A 64 2.92 9.08 3.01
CA TYR A 64 2.25 8.96 1.72
C TYR A 64 2.81 9.92 0.66
N PRO A 65 3.00 11.23 0.93
CA PRO A 65 3.65 12.14 -0.01
C PRO A 65 5.04 11.66 -0.44
N THR A 66 5.87 11.22 0.50
CA THR A 66 7.24 10.74 0.22
C THR A 66 7.23 9.50 -0.67
N ALA A 67 6.37 8.52 -0.38
CA ALA A 67 6.24 7.32 -1.20
C ALA A 67 5.71 7.64 -2.61
N ARG A 68 4.79 8.59 -2.72
CA ARG A 68 4.25 9.06 -3.99
C ARG A 68 5.33 9.77 -4.82
N ASP A 69 6.12 10.65 -4.21
CA ASP A 69 7.21 11.37 -4.87
C ASP A 69 8.33 10.41 -5.32
N LEU A 70 8.63 9.40 -4.50
CA LEU A 70 9.55 8.32 -4.87
C LEU A 70 9.11 7.66 -6.19
N ILE A 71 7.86 7.17 -6.28
CA ILE A 71 7.37 6.50 -7.50
C ILE A 71 7.31 7.46 -8.67
N THR A 72 6.89 8.71 -8.44
CA THR A 72 6.86 9.77 -9.47
C THR A 72 8.24 9.98 -10.10
N SER A 73 9.27 10.14 -9.27
CA SER A 73 10.66 10.32 -9.75
C SER A 73 11.16 9.12 -10.56
N ARG A 74 10.70 7.91 -10.22
CA ARG A 74 11.08 6.67 -10.88
C ARG A 74 10.38 6.50 -12.23
N LEU A 75 9.13 6.94 -12.34
CA LEU A 75 8.41 7.05 -13.62
C LEU A 75 9.13 8.01 -14.57
N GLU A 76 9.49 9.21 -14.10
CA GLU A 76 10.18 10.21 -14.91
C GLU A 76 11.55 9.72 -15.39
N THR A 77 12.31 9.05 -14.52
CA THR A 77 13.60 8.44 -14.87
C THR A 77 13.45 7.35 -15.95
N ALA A 78 12.33 6.61 -15.94
CA ALA A 78 12.01 5.61 -16.95
C ALA A 78 11.39 6.20 -18.23
N GLY A 79 11.22 7.52 -18.32
CA GLY A 79 10.59 8.19 -19.47
C GLY A 79 9.07 7.98 -19.55
N LEU A 80 8.43 7.60 -18.45
CA LEU A 80 6.98 7.42 -18.35
C LEU A 80 6.30 8.69 -17.81
N PRO A 81 5.00 8.91 -18.12
CA PRO A 81 4.25 10.01 -17.56
C PRO A 81 4.16 9.94 -16.03
N SER A 82 4.48 11.03 -15.35
CA SER A 82 4.38 11.15 -13.88
C SER A 82 2.97 10.92 -13.36
N SER A 83 1.94 11.28 -14.14
CA SER A 83 0.53 11.06 -13.80
C SER A 83 0.14 9.59 -13.61
N LEU A 84 0.95 8.63 -14.07
CA LEU A 84 0.70 7.22 -13.78
C LEU A 84 0.78 6.90 -12.28
N VAL A 85 1.44 7.74 -11.47
CA VAL A 85 1.46 7.56 -10.02
C VAL A 85 0.03 7.57 -9.42
N ASP A 86 -0.93 8.24 -10.07
CA ASP A 86 -2.33 8.26 -9.62
C ASP A 86 -3.03 6.91 -9.76
N THR A 87 -2.52 6.01 -10.61
CA THR A 87 -3.06 4.67 -10.78
C THR A 87 -2.32 3.62 -9.95
N PHE A 88 -1.25 4.02 -9.25
CA PHE A 88 -0.51 3.09 -8.40
C PHE A 88 -1.39 2.65 -7.21
N PRO A 89 -1.43 1.34 -6.88
CA PRO A 89 -2.37 0.79 -5.90
C PRO A 89 -1.92 1.02 -4.45
N PHE A 90 -1.74 2.28 -4.04
CA PHE A 90 -1.28 2.63 -2.69
C PHE A 90 -2.21 2.10 -1.59
N PHE A 91 -3.53 2.17 -1.80
CA PHE A 91 -4.48 1.66 -0.81
C PHE A 91 -4.35 0.15 -0.61
N ALA A 92 -4.03 -0.62 -1.65
CA ALA A 92 -3.78 -2.04 -1.49
C ALA A 92 -2.56 -2.31 -0.59
N VAL A 93 -1.55 -1.42 -0.58
CA VAL A 93 -0.40 -1.52 0.34
C VAL A 93 -0.86 -1.32 1.78
N VAL A 94 -1.77 -0.36 2.00
CA VAL A 94 -2.40 -0.13 3.30
C VAL A 94 -3.20 -1.37 3.74
N ASP A 95 -4.03 -1.95 2.86
CA ASP A 95 -4.79 -3.16 3.18
C ASP A 95 -3.88 -4.34 3.53
N LEU A 96 -2.84 -4.59 2.73
CA LEU A 96 -1.82 -5.60 3.02
C LEU A 96 -1.15 -5.38 4.39
N ALA A 97 -0.83 -4.14 4.74
CA ALA A 97 -0.17 -3.80 5.99
C ALA A 97 -1.05 -4.14 7.21
N PHE A 98 -2.33 -3.78 7.17
CA PHE A 98 -3.30 -4.10 8.23
C PHE A 98 -3.57 -5.60 8.37
N ARG A 99 -3.52 -6.36 7.26
CA ARG A 99 -3.68 -7.82 7.27
C ARG A 99 -2.41 -8.58 7.66
N SER A 100 -1.24 -7.95 7.58
CA SER A 100 0.04 -8.61 7.83
C SER A 100 0.44 -8.62 9.30
N SER A 101 0.65 -7.43 9.90
CA SER A 101 1.06 -7.35 11.31
C SER A 101 0.79 -5.97 11.89
N GLY A 102 0.77 -5.88 13.23
CA GLY A 102 0.64 -4.61 13.93
C GLY A 102 1.71 -3.59 13.56
N PHE A 103 2.95 -4.03 13.35
CA PHE A 103 4.05 -3.14 12.94
C PHE A 103 3.77 -2.45 11.60
N TRP A 104 3.33 -3.22 10.60
CA TRP A 104 3.02 -2.66 9.27
C TRP A 104 1.77 -1.79 9.31
N ALA A 105 0.73 -2.23 10.02
CA ALA A 105 -0.51 -1.47 10.18
C ALA A 105 -0.27 -0.07 10.74
N ILE A 106 0.58 0.07 11.77
CA ILE A 106 0.88 1.37 12.38
C ILE A 106 1.60 2.29 11.40
N ASN A 107 2.57 1.77 10.66
CA ASN A 107 3.28 2.52 9.62
C ASN A 107 2.32 2.99 8.51
N ALA A 108 1.35 2.15 8.14
CA ALA A 108 0.34 2.47 7.13
C ALA A 108 -0.79 3.37 7.66
N ALA A 109 -1.01 3.46 8.97
CA ALA A 109 -2.14 4.21 9.54
C ALA A 109 -2.10 5.70 9.16
N ALA A 110 -0.90 6.29 9.06
CA ALA A 110 -0.72 7.67 8.63
C ALA A 110 -1.19 7.94 7.20
N TRP A 111 -1.35 6.89 6.39
CA TRP A 111 -1.81 7.02 5.01
C TRP A 111 -3.34 7.01 4.88
N LEU A 112 -4.06 6.55 5.90
CA LEU A 112 -5.53 6.43 5.87
C LEU A 112 -6.27 7.73 5.47
N PRO A 113 -5.84 8.95 5.88
CA PRO A 113 -6.49 10.19 5.44
C PRO A 113 -6.49 10.43 3.92
N HIS A 114 -5.63 9.74 3.17
CA HIS A 114 -5.49 9.92 1.73
C HIS A 114 -6.37 8.97 0.92
N PHE A 115 -7.09 8.05 1.57
CA PHE A 115 -7.89 7.05 0.89
C PHE A 115 -9.31 7.03 1.42
N ASP A 116 -10.23 6.83 0.48
CA ASP A 116 -11.54 6.33 0.81
C ASP A 116 -11.53 4.80 0.81
N PHE A 117 -12.33 4.17 1.65
CA PHE A 117 -12.37 2.72 1.78
C PHE A 117 -13.78 2.23 2.10
N ASP A 118 -14.00 0.94 1.89
CA ASP A 118 -15.30 0.31 2.07
C ASP A 118 -15.52 -0.22 3.50
N GLU A 119 -16.73 -0.75 3.75
CA GLU A 119 -17.10 -1.32 5.04
C GLU A 119 -16.27 -2.57 5.40
N SER A 120 -15.82 -3.34 4.40
CA SER A 120 -14.98 -4.51 4.61
C SER A 120 -13.65 -4.11 5.25
N PHE A 121 -12.99 -3.08 4.71
CA PHE A 121 -11.77 -2.56 5.31
C PHE A 121 -12.02 -1.81 6.63
N ALA A 122 -13.15 -1.10 6.75
CA ALA A 122 -13.53 -0.48 8.02
C ALA A 122 -13.67 -1.51 9.16
N ASN A 123 -14.17 -2.71 8.86
CA ASN A 123 -14.20 -3.83 9.81
C ASN A 123 -12.79 -4.31 10.18
N VAL A 124 -11.83 -4.32 9.26
CA VAL A 124 -10.41 -4.63 9.55
C VAL A 124 -9.85 -3.60 10.55
N LEU A 125 -10.10 -2.31 10.33
CA LEU A 125 -9.71 -1.25 11.27
C LEU A 125 -10.38 -1.45 12.64
N LEU A 126 -11.66 -1.79 12.68
CA LEU A 126 -12.38 -2.06 13.93
C LEU A 126 -11.71 -3.21 14.70
N GLN A 127 -11.42 -4.34 14.04
CA GLN A 127 -10.73 -5.47 14.68
C GLN A 127 -9.36 -5.06 15.24
N PHE A 128 -8.61 -4.23 14.51
CA PHE A 128 -7.35 -3.67 15.01
C PHE A 128 -7.55 -2.87 16.30
N THR A 129 -8.57 -2.01 16.38
CA THR A 129 -8.84 -1.20 17.58
C THR A 129 -9.26 -2.03 18.80
N LEU A 130 -9.84 -3.20 18.58
CA LEU A 130 -10.31 -4.11 19.63
C LEU A 130 -9.21 -5.07 20.13
N ASN A 131 -8.19 -5.33 19.30
CA ASN A 131 -7.12 -6.26 19.65
C ASN A 131 -6.17 -5.69 20.72
N LYS A 132 -6.28 -6.19 21.95
CA LYS A 132 -5.46 -5.78 23.11
C LYS A 132 -3.97 -6.11 23.00
N GLN A 133 -3.53 -6.84 21.96
CA GLN A 133 -2.11 -7.06 21.67
C GLN A 133 -1.44 -5.79 21.12
N HIS A 134 -2.21 -4.85 20.56
CA HIS A 134 -1.69 -3.55 20.12
C HIS A 134 -1.70 -2.54 21.26
N SER A 135 -0.75 -1.59 21.23
CA SER A 135 -0.67 -0.57 22.27
C SER A 135 -1.92 0.31 22.28
N GLN A 136 -2.22 0.94 23.42
CA GLN A 136 -3.33 1.87 23.50
C GLN A 136 -3.18 3.05 22.53
N SER A 137 -1.94 3.53 22.32
CA SER A 137 -1.65 4.61 21.39
C SER A 137 -1.99 4.22 19.95
N ASP A 138 -1.57 3.03 19.53
CA ASP A 138 -1.81 2.54 18.16
C ASP A 138 -3.30 2.32 17.89
N ARG A 139 -4.00 1.72 18.87
CA ARG A 139 -5.46 1.53 18.79
C ARG A 139 -6.20 2.86 18.72
N HIS A 140 -5.73 3.88 19.45
CA HIS A 140 -6.33 5.21 19.41
C HIS A 140 -6.12 5.90 18.05
N LEU A 141 -4.91 5.83 17.49
CA LEU A 141 -4.60 6.37 16.17
C LEU A 141 -5.54 5.80 15.09
N VAL A 142 -5.66 4.47 15.02
CA VAL A 142 -6.54 3.81 14.04
C VAL A 142 -8.02 4.13 14.31
N ALA A 143 -8.43 4.20 15.59
CA ALA A 143 -9.80 4.54 15.96
C ALA A 143 -10.21 5.95 15.52
N GLN A 144 -9.29 6.93 15.53
CA GLN A 144 -9.58 8.28 15.02
C GLN A 144 -9.95 8.27 13.54
N HIS A 145 -9.20 7.51 12.72
CA HIS A 145 -9.49 7.38 11.30
C HIS A 145 -10.80 6.63 11.04
N LEU A 146 -11.05 5.54 11.75
CA LEU A 146 -12.32 4.81 11.65
C LEU A 146 -13.51 5.68 12.04
N HIS A 147 -13.41 6.42 13.15
CA HIS A 147 -14.48 7.28 13.61
C HIS A 147 -14.78 8.43 12.63
N LYS A 148 -13.74 9.01 12.02
CA LYS A 148 -13.92 9.98 10.93
C LYS A 148 -14.69 9.35 9.77
N TRP A 149 -14.29 8.16 9.32
CA TRP A 149 -14.96 7.43 8.25
C TRP A 149 -16.43 7.12 8.56
N GLU A 150 -16.73 6.66 9.77
CA GLU A 150 -18.09 6.42 10.28
C GLU A 150 -18.94 7.69 10.23
N THR A 151 -18.38 8.80 10.72
CA THR A 151 -19.05 10.10 10.79
C THR A 151 -19.34 10.67 9.41
N ASP A 152 -18.35 10.66 8.51
CA ASP A 152 -18.47 11.17 7.14
C ASP A 152 -19.57 10.42 6.35
N ARG A 153 -19.90 9.19 6.76
CA ARG A 153 -20.91 8.33 6.11
C ARG A 153 -22.24 8.22 6.86
N GLY A 154 -22.32 8.75 8.09
CA GLY A 154 -23.50 8.56 8.94
C GLY A 154 -23.76 7.10 9.34
N ILE A 155 -22.71 6.29 9.42
CA ILE A 155 -22.77 4.85 9.78
C ILE A 155 -22.07 4.65 11.12
N THR A 156 -22.46 3.62 11.87
CA THR A 156 -21.71 3.14 13.02
C THR A 156 -21.57 1.63 12.91
N LEU A 157 -20.33 1.14 12.94
CA LEU A 157 -20.08 -0.30 12.92
C LEU A 157 -20.51 -0.93 14.23
N LEU A 158 -21.08 -2.13 14.14
CA LEU A 158 -21.44 -2.91 15.32
C LEU A 158 -20.18 -3.34 16.06
N ARG A 159 -20.10 -2.97 17.33
CA ARG A 159 -19.01 -3.36 18.22
C ARG A 159 -19.45 -4.62 18.98
N PRO A 160 -18.63 -5.69 19.02
CA PRO A 160 -18.95 -6.92 19.76
C PRO A 160 -18.94 -6.71 21.28
#